data_AF-A0A850M4J4-F1
#
_entry.id   AF-A0A850M4J4-F1
#
_cell.length_a   1.000
_cell.length_b   1.000
_cell.length_c   1.000
_cell.angle_alpha   90.00
_cell.angle_beta   90.00
_cell.angle_gamma   90.00
#
_symmetry.space_group_name_H-M   'P 1'
#
loop_
_entity.id
_entity.type
_entity.pdbx_description
1 polymer ?
#
loop_
_entity_poly.entity_id
_entity_poly.type
_entity_poly.pdbx_seq_one_letter_code
_entity_poly.pdbx_strand_id
1 'polypeptide(L)'
;SASKINYGDISQKLAFNITIGQIEALDLSRANINHEEFSALYSGRVKVTGQQIVVSLRMDQPYIIIEVWANDLTQTTGLLAYLRNLIIISLEQSLKTMEKSDEVVNKITQIFNCNNELRECFDICCKSEKIKIITASLKKIKNDLDKFYPNLKVLASIKRWILKFEGMHEEEDCIDSDTAVELEYNLIEWIKQLRELVIHDIKIFKETYEEFDKCEEEFKIGEENINRNLQLMEKIYGLSILNYIIVVHRDSGLTLYEAQLSSITLNPDLISGFITAIQSFGTEVSKKDSPVTGLKYENYNIEIETGDYIRSVILLNGKINVYLAQGLFNFVKEFENQYEDKLKLFQGNISQFRDAKNLFSRTFGLSR
;
A
#
# COMPACT_ATOMS: atom_id res chain seq x y z
N SER A 1 -41.69 35.11 -14.22
CA SER A 1 -40.59 35.74 -13.47
C SER A 1 -39.29 35.01 -13.71
N ALA A 2 -38.15 35.69 -13.64
CA ALA A 2 -36.83 35.08 -13.88
C ALA A 2 -35.92 35.19 -12.64
N SER A 3 -35.10 34.18 -12.38
CA SER A 3 -34.04 34.21 -11.37
C SER A 3 -32.72 33.79 -11.98
N LYS A 4 -31.63 34.44 -11.54
CA LYS A 4 -30.25 34.06 -11.84
C LYS A 4 -29.61 33.49 -10.58
N ILE A 5 -28.95 32.34 -10.71
CA ILE A 5 -28.26 31.63 -9.61
C ILE A 5 -26.83 31.37 -10.06
N ASN A 6 -25.85 31.84 -9.30
CA ASN A 6 -24.45 31.56 -9.60
C ASN A 6 -24.11 30.14 -9.11
N TYR A 7 -23.50 29.31 -9.95
CA TYR A 7 -23.11 27.93 -9.60
C TYR A 7 -21.62 27.79 -9.21
N GLY A 8 -20.87 28.89 -9.13
CA GLY A 8 -19.51 28.94 -8.63
C GLY A 8 -18.54 28.06 -9.42
N ASP A 9 -17.74 27.27 -8.72
CA ASP A 9 -16.72 26.39 -9.29
C ASP A 9 -17.28 25.03 -9.79
N ILE A 10 -18.60 24.81 -9.68
CA ILE A 10 -19.24 23.61 -10.20
C ILE A 10 -19.23 23.66 -11.74
N SER A 11 -18.87 22.54 -12.37
CA SER A 11 -18.96 22.45 -13.84
C SER A 11 -20.38 22.72 -14.33
N GLN A 12 -20.53 23.41 -15.47
CA GLN A 12 -21.83 23.73 -16.05
C GLN A 12 -22.73 22.49 -16.23
N LYS A 13 -22.14 21.35 -16.62
CA LYS A 13 -22.85 20.08 -16.77
C LYS A 13 -23.43 19.57 -15.45
N LEU A 14 -22.66 19.58 -14.37
CA LEU A 14 -23.12 19.14 -13.06
C LEU A 14 -24.18 20.09 -12.50
N ALA A 15 -23.94 21.41 -12.59
CA ALA A 15 -24.91 22.42 -12.18
C ALA A 15 -26.25 22.30 -12.93
N PHE A 16 -26.20 22.01 -14.23
CA PHE A 16 -27.38 21.74 -15.06
C PHE A 16 -28.13 20.47 -14.59
N ASN A 17 -27.40 19.37 -14.37
CA ASN A 17 -27.99 18.11 -13.91
C ASN A 17 -28.63 18.23 -12.52
N ILE A 18 -27.96 18.90 -11.57
CA ILE A 18 -28.51 19.22 -10.24
C ILE A 18 -29.81 20.00 -10.40
N THR A 19 -29.80 21.04 -11.23
CA THR A 19 -30.97 21.89 -11.44
C THR A 19 -32.15 21.12 -12.04
N ILE A 20 -31.89 20.27 -13.05
CA ILE A 20 -32.89 19.37 -13.61
C ILE A 20 -33.50 18.48 -12.53
N GLY A 21 -32.66 17.82 -11.72
CA GLY A 21 -33.14 16.94 -10.65
C GLY A 21 -34.06 17.65 -9.65
N GLN A 22 -33.75 18.90 -9.30
CA GLN A 22 -34.61 19.70 -8.40
C GLN A 22 -35.95 20.08 -9.05
N ILE A 23 -35.98 20.34 -10.36
CA ILE A 23 -37.23 20.64 -11.09
C ILE A 23 -38.07 19.38 -11.26
N GLU A 24 -37.45 18.24 -11.54
CA GLU A 24 -38.14 16.96 -11.71
C GLU A 24 -38.78 16.45 -10.42
N ALA A 25 -38.18 16.76 -9.26
CA ALA A 25 -38.77 16.49 -7.95
C ALA A 25 -40.12 17.21 -7.71
N LEU A 26 -40.50 18.18 -8.57
CA LEU A 26 -41.81 18.85 -8.53
C LEU A 26 -42.91 18.11 -9.30
N ASP A 27 -42.63 16.92 -9.85
CA ASP A 27 -43.55 16.14 -10.69
C ASP A 27 -44.02 16.86 -11.96
N LEU A 28 -43.20 17.76 -12.53
CA LEU A 28 -43.50 18.41 -13.81
C LEU A 28 -43.16 17.49 -14.98
N SER A 29 -43.97 17.52 -16.05
CA SER A 29 -43.68 16.76 -17.26
C SER A 29 -42.58 17.45 -18.06
N ARG A 30 -41.56 16.68 -18.42
CA ARG A 30 -40.43 17.12 -19.26
C ARG A 30 -40.94 17.36 -20.69
N ALA A 31 -40.88 18.60 -21.17
CA ALA A 31 -41.30 18.97 -22.52
C ALA A 31 -40.14 18.91 -23.52
N ASN A 32 -38.96 19.40 -23.12
CA ASN A 32 -37.74 19.34 -23.92
C ASN A 32 -36.51 19.42 -23.02
N ILE A 33 -35.43 18.70 -23.34
CA ILE A 33 -34.10 18.88 -22.76
C ILE A 33 -33.06 18.82 -23.86
N ASN A 34 -32.23 19.86 -23.92
CA ASN A 34 -31.06 19.91 -24.77
C ASN A 34 -29.80 19.89 -23.89
N HIS A 35 -29.10 18.75 -23.85
CA HIS A 35 -27.86 18.61 -23.09
C HIS A 35 -26.66 19.33 -23.72
N GLU A 36 -26.69 19.61 -25.02
CA GLU A 36 -25.61 20.34 -25.71
C GLU A 36 -25.68 21.84 -25.41
N GLU A 37 -26.90 22.40 -25.40
CA GLU A 37 -27.14 23.81 -25.08
C GLU A 37 -27.36 24.06 -23.57
N PHE A 38 -27.38 23.00 -22.76
CA PHE A 38 -27.74 23.05 -21.34
C PHE A 38 -29.04 23.84 -21.09
N SER A 39 -30.09 23.50 -21.84
CA SER A 39 -31.41 24.09 -21.70
C SER A 39 -32.48 23.03 -21.49
N ALA A 40 -33.54 23.36 -20.75
CA ALA A 40 -34.64 22.46 -20.49
C ALA A 40 -35.96 23.22 -20.31
N LEU A 41 -37.06 22.60 -20.72
CA LEU A 41 -38.41 23.11 -20.59
C LEU A 41 -39.30 22.05 -19.95
N TYR A 42 -40.01 22.44 -18.90
CA TYR A 42 -40.94 21.61 -18.17
C TYR A 42 -42.31 22.28 -18.13
N SER A 43 -43.36 21.47 -18.15
CA SER A 43 -44.72 21.95 -17.95
C SER A 43 -45.55 20.91 -17.21
N GLY A 44 -46.52 21.36 -16.43
CA GLY A 44 -47.39 20.42 -15.71
C GLY A 44 -48.30 21.13 -14.73
N ARG A 45 -49.15 20.35 -14.07
CA ARG A 45 -49.93 20.84 -12.93
C ARG A 45 -49.17 20.56 -11.64
N VAL A 46 -48.87 21.59 -10.87
CA VAL A 46 -48.24 21.40 -9.56
C VAL A 46 -49.23 20.74 -8.61
N LYS A 47 -48.83 19.60 -8.00
CA LYS A 47 -49.73 18.80 -7.14
C LYS A 47 -50.40 19.60 -6.02
N VAL A 48 -49.71 20.60 -5.47
CA VAL A 48 -50.19 21.40 -4.33
C VAL A 48 -51.23 22.44 -4.73
N THR A 49 -51.07 23.09 -5.89
CA THR A 49 -51.94 24.20 -6.32
C THR A 49 -52.95 23.80 -7.41
N GLY A 50 -52.73 22.65 -8.07
CA GLY A 50 -53.51 22.21 -9.23
C GLY A 50 -53.35 23.08 -10.48
N GLN A 51 -52.51 24.12 -10.43
CA GLN A 51 -52.35 25.09 -11.50
C GLN A 51 -51.30 24.64 -12.52
N GLN A 52 -51.53 25.04 -13.77
CA GLN A 52 -50.59 24.83 -14.86
C GLN A 52 -49.39 25.77 -14.69
N ILE A 53 -48.20 25.21 -14.69
CA ILE A 53 -46.94 25.94 -14.60
C ILE A 53 -46.01 25.49 -15.72
N VAL A 54 -45.23 26.44 -16.24
CA VAL A 54 -44.12 26.19 -17.15
C VAL A 54 -42.83 26.67 -16.47
N VAL A 55 -41.79 25.85 -16.53
CA VAL A 55 -40.46 26.18 -16.01
C VAL A 55 -39.46 26.01 -17.15
N SER A 56 -38.75 27.07 -17.49
CA SER A 56 -37.60 27.04 -18.40
C SER A 56 -36.32 27.19 -17.61
N LEU A 57 -35.32 26.43 -18.03
CA LEU A 57 -33.96 26.41 -17.52
C LEU A 57 -33.02 26.65 -18.70
N ARG A 58 -32.05 27.54 -18.52
CA ARG A 58 -30.89 27.64 -19.41
C ARG A 58 -29.64 28.00 -18.60
N MET A 59 -28.49 27.53 -19.06
CA MET A 59 -27.21 27.90 -18.48
C MET A 59 -26.58 29.06 -19.28
N ASP A 60 -26.10 30.08 -18.58
CA ASP A 60 -25.42 31.26 -19.14
C ASP A 60 -24.25 31.61 -18.22
N GLN A 61 -23.06 31.06 -18.51
CA GLN A 61 -21.97 30.97 -17.54
C GLN A 61 -21.63 32.33 -16.88
N PRO A 62 -21.44 32.39 -15.54
CA PRO A 62 -21.51 31.32 -14.53
C PRO A 62 -22.89 31.17 -13.87
N TYR A 63 -23.98 31.49 -14.58
CA TYR A 63 -25.33 31.53 -14.04
C TYR A 63 -26.24 30.43 -14.58
N ILE A 64 -27.04 29.88 -13.69
CA ILE A 64 -28.30 29.19 -14.02
C ILE A 64 -29.38 30.27 -14.15
N ILE A 65 -30.09 30.29 -15.27
CA ILE A 65 -31.24 31.16 -15.48
C ILE A 65 -32.51 30.29 -15.45
N ILE A 66 -33.42 30.61 -14.53
CA ILE A 66 -34.70 29.92 -14.39
C ILE A 66 -35.82 30.91 -14.62
N GLU A 67 -36.73 30.54 -15.50
CA GLU A 67 -37.92 31.31 -15.82
C GLU A 67 -39.15 30.48 -15.49
N VAL A 68 -40.06 31.05 -14.71
CA VAL A 68 -41.32 30.41 -14.31
C VAL A 68 -42.48 31.22 -14.87
N TRP A 69 -43.45 30.55 -15.47
CA TRP A 69 -44.72 31.10 -15.92
C TRP A 69 -45.89 30.35 -15.27
N ALA A 70 -46.80 31.10 -14.66
CA ALA A 70 -48.07 30.60 -14.12
C ALA A 70 -49.15 31.68 -14.32
N ASN A 71 -50.42 31.31 -14.09
CA ASN A 71 -51.56 32.23 -14.21
C ASN A 71 -51.65 33.26 -13.07
N ASP A 72 -50.94 33.01 -11.97
CA ASP A 72 -50.91 33.87 -10.78
C ASP A 72 -49.48 34.33 -10.50
N LEU A 73 -49.30 35.65 -10.34
CA LEU A 73 -48.02 36.26 -10.05
C LEU A 73 -47.45 35.79 -8.71
N THR A 74 -48.31 35.63 -7.70
CA THR A 74 -47.91 35.20 -6.34
C THR A 74 -47.35 33.78 -6.36
N GLN A 75 -47.99 32.89 -7.13
CA GLN A 75 -47.52 31.52 -7.33
C GLN A 75 -46.20 31.49 -8.12
N THR A 76 -46.08 32.34 -9.15
CA THR A 76 -44.86 32.43 -9.95
C THR A 76 -43.66 32.85 -9.11
N THR A 77 -43.82 33.87 -8.26
CA THR A 77 -42.72 34.35 -7.39
C THR A 77 -42.42 33.36 -6.27
N GLY A 78 -43.44 32.77 -5.66
CA GLY A 78 -43.29 31.74 -4.62
C GLY A 78 -42.56 30.50 -5.11
N LEU A 79 -42.97 29.93 -6.25
CA LEU A 79 -42.30 28.75 -6.81
C LEU A 79 -40.88 29.05 -7.27
N LEU A 80 -40.65 30.21 -7.90
CA LEU A 80 -39.32 30.61 -8.33
C LEU A 80 -38.37 30.77 -7.12
N ALA A 81 -38.85 31.35 -6.01
CA ALA A 81 -38.07 31.45 -4.78
C ALA A 81 -37.79 30.07 -4.17
N TYR A 82 -38.77 29.17 -4.18
CA TYR A 82 -38.61 27.79 -3.70
C TYR A 82 -37.57 27.02 -4.52
N LEU A 83 -37.71 26.99 -5.85
CA LEU A 83 -36.75 26.35 -6.75
C LEU A 83 -35.36 26.93 -6.58
N ARG A 84 -35.25 28.26 -6.51
CA ARG A 84 -33.97 28.94 -6.27
C ARG A 84 -33.29 28.41 -4.99
N ASN A 85 -34.02 28.31 -3.90
CA ASN A 85 -33.46 27.85 -2.62
C ASN A 85 -33.03 26.37 -2.69
N LEU A 86 -33.85 25.49 -3.26
CA LEU A 86 -33.50 24.07 -3.42
C LEU A 86 -32.23 23.88 -4.24
N ILE A 87 -32.10 24.63 -5.34
CA ILE A 87 -30.95 24.57 -6.22
C ILE A 87 -29.71 25.09 -5.50
N ILE A 88 -29.79 26.24 -4.82
CA ILE A 88 -28.65 26.77 -4.05
C ILE A 88 -28.17 25.75 -3.01
N ILE A 89 -29.08 25.17 -2.21
CA ILE A 89 -28.72 24.18 -1.19
C ILE A 89 -28.03 22.96 -1.83
N SER A 90 -28.56 22.48 -2.96
CA SER A 90 -28.01 21.32 -3.67
C SER A 90 -26.62 21.61 -4.24
N LEU A 91 -26.42 22.80 -4.83
CA LEU A 91 -25.12 23.24 -5.34
C LEU A 91 -24.10 23.36 -4.19
N GLU A 92 -24.48 23.96 -3.06
CA GLU A 92 -23.61 24.05 -1.87
C GLU A 92 -23.23 22.66 -1.32
N GLN A 93 -24.16 21.71 -1.31
CA GLN A 93 -23.89 20.34 -0.88
C GLN A 93 -22.95 19.61 -1.84
N SER A 94 -23.12 19.79 -3.15
CA SER A 94 -22.21 19.24 -4.16
C SER A 94 -20.80 19.85 -4.04
N LEU A 95 -20.67 21.16 -3.85
CA LEU A 95 -19.37 21.81 -3.61
C LEU A 95 -18.66 21.23 -2.38
N LYS A 96 -19.36 21.10 -1.25
CA LYS A 96 -18.80 20.47 -0.04
C LYS A 96 -18.38 19.01 -0.27
N THR A 97 -19.05 18.31 -1.18
CA THR A 97 -18.69 16.92 -1.53
C THR A 97 -17.43 16.89 -2.40
N MET A 98 -17.33 17.81 -3.37
CA MET A 98 -16.13 17.98 -4.19
C MET A 98 -14.91 18.37 -3.35
N GLU A 99 -15.04 19.33 -2.42
CA GLU A 99 -13.95 19.72 -1.51
C GLU A 99 -13.44 18.54 -0.67
N LYS A 100 -14.36 17.70 -0.18
CA LYS A 100 -14.00 16.46 0.55
C LYS A 100 -13.34 15.43 -0.35
N SER A 101 -13.81 15.29 -1.59
CA SER A 101 -13.18 14.44 -2.60
C SER A 101 -11.72 14.87 -2.81
N ASP A 102 -11.50 16.15 -3.07
CA ASP A 102 -10.15 16.70 -3.29
C ASP A 102 -9.26 16.52 -2.05
N GLU A 103 -9.81 16.65 -0.83
CA GLU A 103 -9.08 16.36 0.40
C GLU A 103 -8.61 14.89 0.46
N VAL A 104 -9.46 13.94 0.09
CA VAL A 104 -9.11 12.51 0.08
C VAL A 104 -8.10 12.19 -1.02
N VAL A 105 -8.27 12.73 -2.23
CA VAL A 105 -7.28 12.59 -3.32
C VAL A 105 -5.92 13.10 -2.85
N ASN A 106 -5.87 14.31 -2.29
CA ASN A 106 -4.65 14.87 -1.74
C ASN A 106 -4.02 13.95 -0.68
N LYS A 107 -4.82 13.42 0.25
CA LYS A 107 -4.36 12.48 1.28
C LYS A 107 -3.73 11.20 0.69
N ILE A 108 -4.31 10.64 -0.37
CA ILE A 108 -3.79 9.45 -1.06
C ILE A 108 -2.47 9.79 -1.77
N THR A 109 -2.44 10.89 -2.54
CA THR A 109 -1.23 11.35 -3.24
C THR A 109 -0.07 11.63 -2.28
N GLN A 110 -0.35 12.12 -1.08
CA GLN A 110 0.67 12.34 -0.06
C GLN A 110 1.28 11.03 0.47
N ILE A 111 0.51 9.94 0.54
CA ILE A 111 1.09 8.63 0.86
C ILE A 111 2.01 8.15 -0.27
N PHE A 112 1.66 8.37 -1.55
CA PHE A 112 2.54 8.04 -2.66
C PHE A 112 3.88 8.80 -2.59
N ASN A 113 3.84 10.08 -2.23
CA ASN A 113 5.05 10.87 -2.01
C ASN A 113 5.87 10.32 -0.83
N CYS A 114 5.22 10.04 0.31
CA CYS A 114 5.89 9.47 1.48
C CYS A 114 6.54 8.11 1.18
N ASN A 115 5.95 7.28 0.31
CA ASN A 115 6.57 6.03 -0.14
C ASN A 115 7.91 6.26 -0.85
N ASN A 116 8.01 7.29 -1.70
CA ASN A 116 9.28 7.62 -2.36
C ASN A 116 10.32 8.11 -1.35
N GLU A 117 9.91 8.92 -0.37
CA GLU A 117 10.82 9.40 0.68
C GLU A 117 11.31 8.29 1.60
N LEU A 118 10.43 7.33 1.95
CA LEU A 118 10.82 6.13 2.70
C LEU A 118 11.80 5.26 1.91
N ARG A 119 11.61 5.15 0.59
CA ARG A 119 12.53 4.44 -0.30
C ARG A 119 13.90 5.13 -0.36
N GLU A 120 13.93 6.45 -0.48
CA GLU A 120 15.17 7.23 -0.43
C GLU A 120 15.87 7.08 0.92
N CYS A 121 15.12 7.13 2.03
CA CYS A 121 15.64 6.90 3.38
C CYS A 121 16.28 5.51 3.49
N PHE A 122 15.65 4.48 2.92
CA PHE A 122 16.21 3.13 2.87
C PHE A 122 17.53 3.10 2.08
N ASP A 123 17.59 3.75 0.92
CA ASP A 123 18.82 3.81 0.12
C ASP A 123 19.97 4.54 0.83
N ILE A 124 19.65 5.53 1.67
CA ILE A 124 20.61 6.22 2.54
C ILE A 124 21.12 5.25 3.63
N CYS A 125 20.24 4.45 4.24
CA CYS A 125 20.61 3.45 5.25
C CYS A 125 21.54 2.38 4.67
N CYS A 126 21.26 1.86 3.48
CA CYS A 126 22.07 0.85 2.81
C CYS A 126 23.51 1.31 2.50
N LYS A 127 23.74 2.63 2.45
CA LYS A 127 25.07 3.22 2.18
C LYS A 127 25.85 3.55 3.45
N SER A 128 25.29 3.25 4.63
CA SER A 128 25.89 3.60 5.92
C SER A 128 26.24 5.09 6.03
N GLU A 129 25.31 5.94 5.56
CA GLU A 129 25.45 7.39 5.58
C GLU A 129 25.38 7.97 7.01
N LYS A 130 25.70 9.26 7.14
CA LYS A 130 25.70 9.98 8.41
C LYS A 130 24.32 9.96 9.07
N ILE A 131 24.28 9.71 10.37
CA ILE A 131 23.06 9.67 11.19
C ILE A 131 22.24 10.98 11.06
N LYS A 132 22.92 12.12 10.90
CA LYS A 132 22.29 13.43 10.69
C LYS A 132 21.42 13.47 9.42
N ILE A 133 21.87 12.84 8.33
CA ILE A 133 21.15 12.78 7.05
C ILE A 133 19.90 11.90 7.21
N ILE A 134 20.06 10.72 7.82
CA ILE A 134 18.96 9.79 8.09
C ILE A 134 17.91 10.47 9.00
N THR A 135 18.34 11.12 10.06
CA THR A 135 17.46 11.84 11.00
C THR A 135 16.68 12.95 10.31
N ALA A 136 17.32 13.73 9.43
CA ALA A 136 16.66 14.76 8.65
C ALA A 136 15.59 14.18 7.71
N SER A 137 15.91 13.07 7.03
CA SER A 137 14.97 12.33 6.17
C SER A 137 13.77 11.83 6.98
N LEU A 138 13.99 11.18 8.14
CA LEU A 138 12.92 10.70 9.02
C LEU A 138 12.04 11.84 9.56
N LYS A 139 12.63 12.99 9.91
CA LYS A 139 11.87 14.18 10.36
C LYS A 139 10.95 14.71 9.26
N LYS A 140 11.43 14.74 8.01
CA LYS A 140 10.63 15.15 6.85
C LYS A 140 9.43 14.22 6.68
N ILE A 141 9.69 12.91 6.54
CA ILE A 141 8.66 11.87 6.40
C ILE A 141 7.63 11.94 7.54
N LYS A 142 8.11 12.09 8.79
CA LYS A 142 7.24 12.23 9.95
C LYS A 142 6.32 13.44 9.81
N ASN A 143 6.85 14.61 9.46
CA ASN A 143 6.07 15.84 9.39
C ASN A 143 5.01 15.77 8.28
N ASP A 144 5.35 15.18 7.14
CA ASP A 144 4.41 15.00 6.04
C ASP A 144 3.30 14.01 6.42
N LEU A 145 3.64 12.88 7.05
CA LEU A 145 2.64 11.93 7.55
C LEU A 145 1.77 12.50 8.69
N ASP A 146 2.34 13.24 9.65
CA ASP A 146 1.64 13.79 10.82
C ASP A 146 0.60 14.84 10.39
N LYS A 147 0.86 15.57 9.29
CA LYS A 147 -0.06 16.57 8.72
C LYS A 147 -1.36 15.94 8.19
N PHE A 148 -1.27 14.78 7.55
CA PHE A 148 -2.42 14.14 6.89
C PHE A 148 -3.01 12.97 7.69
N TYR A 149 -2.19 12.29 8.50
CA TYR A 149 -2.53 11.08 9.25
C TYR A 149 -1.93 11.09 10.68
N PRO A 150 -2.33 12.02 11.55
CA PRO A 150 -1.71 12.22 12.88
C PRO A 150 -1.78 11.01 13.81
N ASN A 151 -2.71 10.08 13.55
CA ASN A 151 -2.94 8.89 14.37
C ASN A 151 -2.32 7.60 13.77
N LEU A 152 -1.48 7.72 12.75
CA LEU A 152 -0.87 6.57 12.11
C LEU A 152 0.13 5.88 13.06
N LYS A 153 0.01 4.57 13.25
CA LYS A 153 0.90 3.78 14.14
C LYS A 153 2.38 3.93 13.79
N VAL A 154 2.68 4.07 12.49
CA VAL A 154 4.03 4.31 11.97
C VAL A 154 4.70 5.54 12.58
N LEU A 155 3.95 6.61 12.87
CA LEU A 155 4.50 7.85 13.42
C LEU A 155 5.17 7.65 14.78
N ALA A 156 4.60 6.79 15.63
CA ALA A 156 5.22 6.46 16.92
C ALA A 156 6.56 5.74 16.74
N SER A 157 6.66 4.87 15.72
CA SER A 157 7.91 4.18 15.40
C SER A 157 8.97 5.15 14.85
N ILE A 158 8.59 6.02 13.92
CA ILE A 158 9.49 7.05 13.36
C ILE A 158 9.99 7.98 14.48
N LYS A 159 9.09 8.45 15.37
CA LYS A 159 9.45 9.30 16.52
C LYS A 159 10.51 8.63 17.41
N ARG A 160 10.38 7.33 17.70
CA ARG A 160 11.39 6.58 18.48
C ARG A 160 12.75 6.54 17.79
N TRP A 161 12.78 6.33 16.46
CA TRP A 161 14.03 6.34 15.69
C TRP A 161 14.70 7.70 15.67
N ILE A 162 13.93 8.78 15.47
CA ILE A 162 14.46 10.15 15.55
C ILE A 162 15.09 10.40 16.93
N LEU A 163 14.41 10.04 18.02
CA LEU A 163 14.94 10.20 19.37
C LEU A 163 16.19 9.34 19.63
N LYS A 164 16.22 8.10 19.12
CA LYS A 164 17.39 7.21 19.20
C LYS A 164 18.60 7.87 18.54
N PHE A 165 18.43 8.46 17.37
CA PHE A 165 19.51 9.11 16.63
C PHE A 165 19.91 10.48 17.18
N GLU A 166 18.98 11.26 17.72
CA GLU A 166 19.32 12.53 18.39
C GLU A 166 20.13 12.31 19.69
N GLY A 167 20.03 11.14 20.30
CA GLY A 167 20.85 10.74 21.44
C GLY A 167 22.26 10.26 21.08
N MET A 168 22.57 10.05 19.80
CA MET A 168 23.91 9.67 19.33
C MET A 168 24.73 10.97 19.17
N HIS A 169 25.84 11.06 19.91
CA HIS A 169 26.44 12.35 20.30
C HIS A 169 27.37 13.01 19.26
N GLU A 170 27.79 12.33 18.18
CA GLU A 170 28.73 12.92 17.22
C GLU A 170 28.06 13.22 15.86
N GLU A 171 28.18 14.47 15.38
CA GLU A 171 27.55 14.90 14.11
C GLU A 171 28.09 14.18 12.87
N GLU A 172 29.24 13.52 12.98
CA GLU A 172 29.93 12.81 11.91
C GLU A 172 29.70 11.29 11.93
N ASP A 173 29.00 10.75 12.94
CA ASP A 173 28.81 9.31 13.07
C ASP A 173 27.97 8.74 11.91
N CYS A 174 28.51 7.70 11.28
CA CYS A 174 27.77 6.83 10.39
C CYS A 174 26.91 5.86 11.20
N ILE A 175 25.76 5.48 10.65
CA ILE A 175 24.92 4.43 11.24
C ILE A 175 25.69 3.09 11.23
N ASP A 176 25.73 2.41 12.38
CA ASP A 176 26.32 1.08 12.46
C ASP A 176 25.47 0.04 11.70
N SER A 177 26.11 -1.05 11.27
CA SER A 177 25.47 -2.06 10.41
C SER A 177 24.23 -2.69 11.03
N ASP A 178 24.24 -2.97 12.33
CA ASP A 178 23.12 -3.66 13.00
C ASP A 178 21.92 -2.71 13.13
N THR A 179 22.19 -1.45 13.50
CA THR A 179 21.18 -0.40 13.56
C THR A 179 20.60 -0.08 12.16
N ALA A 180 21.42 -0.10 11.11
CA ALA A 180 20.97 0.09 9.74
C ALA A 180 20.01 -1.03 9.30
N VAL A 181 20.38 -2.29 9.52
CA VAL A 181 19.53 -3.47 9.21
C VAL A 181 18.18 -3.40 9.95
N GLU A 182 18.18 -2.96 11.22
CA GLU A 182 16.93 -2.80 11.97
C GLU A 182 16.04 -1.68 11.39
N LEU A 183 16.63 -0.55 11.00
CA LEU A 183 15.89 0.56 10.40
C LEU A 183 15.37 0.19 9.01
N GLU A 184 16.17 -0.45 8.17
CA GLU A 184 15.79 -0.94 6.84
C GLU A 184 14.54 -1.84 6.91
N TYR A 185 14.52 -2.79 7.85
CA TYR A 185 13.35 -3.63 8.09
C TYR A 185 12.13 -2.79 8.48
N ASN A 186 12.28 -1.84 9.39
CA ASN A 186 11.18 -0.98 9.82
C ASN A 186 10.64 -0.11 8.67
N LEU A 187 11.51 0.41 7.79
CA LEU A 187 11.12 1.18 6.61
C LEU A 187 10.24 0.34 5.67
N ILE A 188 10.61 -0.93 5.43
CA ILE A 188 9.78 -1.88 4.66
C ILE A 188 8.41 -2.06 5.31
N GLU A 189 8.37 -2.32 6.62
CA GLU A 189 7.12 -2.51 7.36
C GLU A 189 6.24 -1.25 7.40
N TRP A 190 6.83 -0.06 7.38
CA TRP A 190 6.10 1.19 7.29
C TRP A 190 5.46 1.37 5.91
N ILE A 191 6.18 1.06 4.83
CA ILE A 191 5.61 1.09 3.47
C ILE A 191 4.47 0.07 3.34
N LYS A 192 4.59 -1.13 3.94
CA LYS A 192 3.48 -2.11 3.95
C LYS A 192 2.21 -1.55 4.62
N GLN A 193 2.36 -0.90 5.78
CA GLN A 193 1.23 -0.25 6.47
C GLN A 193 0.62 0.89 5.63
N LEU A 194 1.47 1.70 4.99
CA LEU A 194 1.01 2.77 4.09
C LEU A 194 0.28 2.22 2.86
N ARG A 195 0.75 1.11 2.29
CA ARG A 195 0.09 0.42 1.18
C ARG A 195 -1.30 -0.06 1.57
N GLU A 196 -1.46 -0.69 2.73
CA GLU A 196 -2.76 -1.16 3.21
C GLU A 196 -3.75 0.00 3.40
N LEU A 197 -3.26 1.12 3.95
CA LEU A 197 -4.05 2.34 4.12
C LEU A 197 -4.49 2.92 2.77
N VAL A 198 -3.58 3.02 1.80
CA VAL A 198 -3.91 3.51 0.45
C VAL A 198 -4.94 2.64 -0.25
N ILE A 199 -4.77 1.32 -0.22
CA ILE A 199 -5.74 0.38 -0.84
C ILE A 199 -7.13 0.58 -0.22
N HIS A 200 -7.19 0.73 1.09
CA HIS A 200 -8.43 1.00 1.80
C HIS A 200 -9.05 2.35 1.40
N ASP A 201 -8.26 3.41 1.37
CA ASP A 201 -8.75 4.76 1.08
C ASP A 201 -9.17 4.92 -0.39
N ILE A 202 -8.43 4.32 -1.33
CA ILE A 202 -8.82 4.23 -2.75
C ILE A 202 -10.15 3.49 -2.89
N LYS A 203 -10.33 2.38 -2.17
CA LYS A 203 -11.58 1.61 -2.21
C LYS A 203 -12.76 2.44 -1.71
N ILE A 204 -12.62 3.09 -0.56
CA ILE A 204 -13.67 3.98 -0.01
C ILE A 204 -13.97 5.11 -0.99
N PHE A 205 -12.92 5.72 -1.56
CA PHE A 205 -13.08 6.81 -2.51
C PHE A 205 -13.87 6.37 -3.75
N LYS A 206 -13.52 5.22 -4.34
CA LYS A 206 -14.24 4.60 -5.47
C LYS A 206 -15.71 4.32 -5.16
N GLU A 207 -16.01 3.90 -3.94
CA GLU A 207 -17.39 3.61 -3.51
C GLU A 207 -18.21 4.88 -3.17
N THR A 208 -17.53 6.00 -2.88
CA THR A 208 -18.17 7.23 -2.37
C THR A 208 -18.32 8.32 -3.43
N TYR A 209 -17.36 8.45 -4.36
CA TYR A 209 -17.26 9.60 -5.26
C TYR A 209 -17.35 9.17 -6.73
N GLU A 210 -18.21 9.84 -7.50
CA GLU A 210 -18.37 9.60 -8.94
C GLU A 210 -17.13 10.07 -9.73
N GLU A 211 -16.31 10.93 -9.14
CA GLU A 211 -15.10 11.46 -9.76
C GLU A 211 -13.92 10.48 -9.83
N PHE A 212 -14.07 9.25 -9.33
CA PHE A 212 -13.00 8.24 -9.34
C PHE A 212 -12.37 8.03 -10.71
N ASP A 213 -13.17 8.02 -11.79
CA ASP A 213 -12.69 7.84 -13.16
C ASP A 213 -11.64 8.91 -13.57
N LYS A 214 -11.62 10.07 -12.92
CA LYS A 214 -10.65 11.14 -13.20
C LYS A 214 -9.28 10.88 -12.58
N CYS A 215 -9.21 10.11 -11.50
CA CYS A 215 -7.97 9.85 -10.75
C CYS A 215 -7.58 8.36 -10.73
N GLU A 216 -8.37 7.46 -11.32
CA GLU A 216 -8.13 6.01 -11.34
C GLU A 216 -6.73 5.66 -11.84
N GLU A 217 -6.28 6.27 -12.95
CA GLU A 217 -4.96 5.98 -13.52
C GLU A 217 -3.82 6.48 -12.62
N GLU A 218 -3.96 7.66 -12.01
CA GLU A 218 -2.96 8.18 -11.05
C GLU A 218 -2.84 7.26 -9.84
N PHE A 219 -3.97 6.80 -9.29
CA PHE A 219 -4.00 5.88 -8.17
C PHE A 219 -3.36 4.54 -8.51
N LYS A 220 -3.68 3.99 -9.68
CA LYS A 220 -3.07 2.75 -10.17
C LYS A 220 -1.55 2.86 -10.32
N ILE A 221 -1.06 3.94 -10.93
CA ILE A 221 0.39 4.21 -11.05
C ILE A 221 1.04 4.31 -9.67
N GLY A 222 0.40 5.02 -8.73
CA GLY A 222 0.86 5.14 -7.36
C GLY A 222 0.95 3.80 -6.63
N GLU A 223 -0.08 2.96 -6.73
CA GLU A 223 -0.10 1.61 -6.17
C GLU A 223 0.98 0.71 -6.77
N GLU A 224 1.13 0.71 -8.11
CA GLU A 224 2.18 -0.03 -8.81
C GLU A 224 3.58 0.41 -8.35
N ASN A 225 3.80 1.71 -8.13
CA ASN A 225 5.07 2.23 -7.63
C ASN A 225 5.35 1.78 -6.18
N ILE A 226 4.36 1.81 -5.29
CA ILE A 226 4.49 1.26 -3.92
C ILE A 226 4.89 -0.23 -3.99
N ASN A 227 4.18 -1.03 -4.79
CA ASN A 227 4.44 -2.45 -4.92
C ASN A 227 5.84 -2.73 -5.45
N ARG A 228 6.27 -1.99 -6.47
CA ARG A 228 7.62 -2.10 -7.05
C ARG A 228 8.70 -1.75 -6.03
N ASN A 229 8.53 -0.66 -5.28
CA ASN A 229 9.48 -0.25 -4.24
C ASN A 229 9.58 -1.30 -3.13
N LEU A 230 8.45 -1.84 -2.66
CA LEU A 230 8.43 -2.93 -1.68
C LEU A 230 9.19 -4.16 -2.16
N GLN A 231 8.93 -4.63 -3.38
CA GLN A 231 9.61 -5.80 -3.95
C GLN A 231 11.13 -5.58 -4.05
N LEU A 232 11.56 -4.39 -4.48
CA LEU A 232 12.97 -4.05 -4.59
C LEU A 232 13.63 -3.96 -3.21
N MET A 233 13.01 -3.27 -2.26
CA MET A 233 13.53 -3.12 -0.90
C MET A 233 13.60 -4.45 -0.18
N GLU A 234 12.57 -5.29 -0.29
CA GLU A 234 12.59 -6.64 0.29
C GLU A 234 13.68 -7.50 -0.33
N LYS A 235 13.89 -7.42 -1.64
CA LYS A 235 15.00 -8.13 -2.28
C LYS A 235 16.36 -7.64 -1.77
N ILE A 236 16.59 -6.33 -1.77
CA ILE A 236 17.88 -5.74 -1.34
C ILE A 236 18.16 -6.09 0.11
N TYR A 237 17.21 -5.85 1.01
CA TYR A 237 17.30 -6.18 2.43
C TYR A 237 17.51 -7.67 2.66
N GLY A 238 16.71 -8.52 2.01
CA GLY A 238 16.81 -9.97 2.16
C GLY A 238 18.20 -10.49 1.79
N LEU A 239 18.76 -10.00 0.69
CA LEU A 239 20.10 -10.39 0.27
C LEU A 239 21.21 -9.81 1.16
N SER A 240 21.03 -8.59 1.70
CA SER A 240 22.04 -7.98 2.58
C SER A 240 22.14 -8.70 3.93
N ILE A 241 21.04 -9.28 4.42
CA ILE A 241 21.04 -9.97 5.71
C ILE A 241 21.39 -11.45 5.65
N LEU A 242 21.44 -12.05 4.46
CA LEU A 242 21.67 -13.49 4.27
C LEU A 242 23.16 -13.81 4.39
N ASN A 243 23.55 -14.48 5.48
CA ASN A 243 24.96 -14.80 5.75
C ASN A 243 25.36 -16.19 5.26
N TYR A 244 24.47 -17.16 5.43
CA TYR A 244 24.81 -18.57 5.22
C TYR A 244 23.57 -19.37 4.85
N ILE A 245 23.73 -20.40 4.00
CA ILE A 245 22.71 -21.43 3.74
C ILE A 245 23.32 -22.83 3.88
N ILE A 246 22.58 -23.75 4.49
CA ILE A 246 22.94 -25.16 4.65
C ILE A 246 21.74 -26.01 4.20
N VAL A 247 21.99 -27.03 3.39
CA VAL A 247 21.03 -28.07 3.07
C VAL A 247 21.48 -29.36 3.73
N VAL A 248 20.61 -29.94 4.55
CA VAL A 248 20.87 -31.15 5.32
C VAL A 248 19.92 -32.25 4.85
N HIS A 249 20.43 -33.45 4.64
CA HIS A 249 19.59 -34.62 4.38
C HIS A 249 18.82 -34.99 5.65
N ARG A 250 17.49 -35.11 5.54
CA ARG A 250 16.57 -35.23 6.68
C ARG A 250 16.87 -36.42 7.58
N ASP A 251 17.15 -37.57 6.97
CA ASP A 251 17.29 -38.85 7.69
C ASP A 251 18.71 -39.06 8.23
N SER A 252 19.73 -38.71 7.43
CA SER A 252 21.13 -38.96 7.83
C SER A 252 21.79 -37.80 8.58
N GLY A 253 21.23 -36.59 8.52
CA GLY A 253 21.84 -35.38 9.07
C GLY A 253 23.09 -34.87 8.33
N LEU A 254 23.49 -35.52 7.23
CA LEU A 254 24.62 -35.10 6.40
C LEU A 254 24.31 -33.81 5.63
N THR A 255 25.27 -32.88 5.62
CA THR A 255 25.22 -31.66 4.80
C THR A 255 25.38 -32.02 3.33
N LEU A 256 24.36 -31.70 2.52
CA LEU A 256 24.32 -31.95 1.08
C LEU A 256 24.89 -30.76 0.29
N TYR A 257 24.66 -29.55 0.77
CA TYR A 257 25.09 -28.32 0.14
C TYR A 257 25.23 -27.22 1.18
N GLU A 258 26.18 -26.31 0.96
CA GLU A 258 26.35 -25.11 1.76
C GLU A 258 26.85 -23.95 0.90
N ALA A 259 26.48 -22.74 1.29
CA ALA A 259 27.10 -21.54 0.77
C ALA A 259 27.22 -20.46 1.85
N GLN A 260 28.42 -19.90 1.91
CA GLN A 260 28.75 -18.73 2.72
C GLN A 260 28.63 -17.49 1.83
N LEU A 261 27.84 -16.51 2.29
CA LEU A 261 27.59 -15.25 1.57
C LEU A 261 28.26 -14.04 2.23
N SER A 262 28.56 -14.14 3.52
CA SER A 262 29.28 -13.10 4.27
C SER A 262 30.61 -13.61 4.83
N SER A 263 31.41 -12.73 5.44
CA SER A 263 32.70 -13.09 6.03
C SER A 263 32.62 -13.93 7.30
N ILE A 264 31.42 -14.24 7.78
CA ILE A 264 31.21 -15.04 8.99
C ILE A 264 31.61 -16.49 8.73
N THR A 265 32.66 -16.94 9.43
CA THR A 265 33.10 -18.33 9.40
C THR A 265 32.29 -19.15 10.40
N LEU A 266 31.46 -20.06 9.91
CA LEU A 266 30.74 -21.03 10.73
C LEU A 266 31.18 -22.43 10.35
N ASN A 267 31.27 -23.31 11.34
CA ASN A 267 31.47 -24.72 11.10
C ASN A 267 30.11 -25.36 10.75
N PRO A 268 29.89 -25.80 9.50
CA PRO A 268 28.61 -26.32 9.04
C PRO A 268 28.20 -27.62 9.75
N ASP A 269 29.18 -28.44 10.15
CA ASP A 269 28.94 -29.67 10.90
C ASP A 269 28.40 -29.37 12.31
N LEU A 270 28.89 -28.29 12.95
CA LEU A 270 28.37 -27.86 14.25
C LEU A 270 26.93 -27.36 14.14
N ILE A 271 26.62 -26.57 13.11
CA ILE A 271 25.24 -26.11 12.89
C ILE A 271 24.34 -27.29 12.56
N SER A 272 24.71 -28.17 11.63
CA SER A 272 23.91 -29.34 11.27
C SER A 272 23.66 -30.26 12.47
N GLY A 273 24.69 -30.52 13.28
CA GLY A 273 24.57 -31.29 14.52
C GLY A 273 23.63 -30.63 15.52
N PHE A 274 23.75 -29.32 15.73
CA PHE A 274 22.89 -28.54 16.62
C PHE A 274 21.42 -28.55 16.16
N ILE A 275 21.17 -28.32 14.87
CA ILE A 275 19.83 -28.36 14.28
C ILE A 275 19.23 -29.76 14.42
N THR A 276 19.99 -30.82 14.14
CA THR A 276 19.53 -32.21 14.27
C THR A 276 19.16 -32.53 15.73
N ALA A 277 19.97 -32.09 16.69
CA ALA A 277 19.71 -32.26 18.11
C ALA A 277 18.44 -31.52 18.57
N ILE A 278 18.25 -30.27 18.15
CA ILE A 278 17.07 -29.47 18.50
C ILE A 278 15.78 -30.07 17.93
N GLN A 279 15.81 -30.61 16.70
CA GLN A 279 14.64 -31.26 16.11
C GLN A 279 14.28 -32.56 16.84
N SER A 280 15.30 -33.35 17.20
CA SER A 280 15.11 -34.55 18.00
C SER A 280 14.51 -34.22 19.38
N PHE A 281 14.98 -33.14 20.00
CA PHE A 281 14.40 -32.64 21.25
C PHE A 281 12.96 -32.13 21.08
N GLY A 282 12.68 -31.38 20.01
CA GLY A 282 11.34 -30.86 19.72
C GLY A 282 10.31 -31.98 19.53
N THR A 283 10.68 -33.04 18.82
CA THR A 283 9.83 -34.23 18.63
C THR A 283 9.64 -35.05 19.92
N GLU A 284 10.64 -35.09 20.81
CA GLU A 284 10.51 -35.76 22.11
C GLU A 284 9.59 -35.00 23.08
N VAL A 285 9.66 -33.67 23.07
CA VAL A 285 8.89 -32.80 23.98
C VAL A 285 7.45 -32.57 23.50
N SER A 286 7.26 -32.43 22.18
CA SER A 286 5.94 -32.25 21.59
C SER A 286 5.35 -33.60 21.16
N LYS A 287 4.25 -34.03 21.79
CA LYS A 287 3.51 -35.27 21.41
C LYS A 287 2.87 -35.21 20.00
N LYS A 288 3.18 -34.18 19.23
CA LYS A 288 2.79 -33.93 17.83
C LYS A 288 4.05 -33.48 17.13
N ASP A 289 4.34 -33.98 15.93
CA ASP A 289 5.46 -33.51 15.11
C ASP A 289 5.31 -32.01 14.78
N SER A 290 5.74 -31.14 15.69
CA SER A 290 5.90 -29.70 15.45
C SER A 290 7.39 -29.45 15.26
N PRO A 291 7.88 -29.44 14.00
CA PRO A 291 9.28 -29.16 13.72
C PRO A 291 9.63 -27.73 14.17
N VAL A 292 10.85 -27.55 14.66
CA VAL A 292 11.36 -26.21 14.98
C VAL A 292 11.57 -25.46 13.67
N THR A 293 10.90 -24.32 13.50
CA THR A 293 10.93 -23.54 12.25
C THR A 293 11.96 -22.41 12.27
N GLY A 294 12.45 -22.01 13.45
CA GLY A 294 13.47 -20.98 13.55
C GLY A 294 14.00 -20.81 14.98
N LEU A 295 15.15 -20.15 15.08
CA LEU A 295 15.86 -19.86 16.33
C LEU A 295 16.45 -18.46 16.27
N LYS A 296 16.48 -17.77 17.42
CA LYS A 296 17.11 -16.47 17.55
C LYS A 296 18.25 -16.54 18.57
N TYR A 297 19.44 -16.09 18.18
CA TYR A 297 20.61 -16.01 19.04
C TYR A 297 21.31 -14.66 18.82
N GLU A 298 21.33 -13.83 19.87
CA GLU A 298 21.82 -12.44 19.77
C GLU A 298 21.19 -11.68 18.60
N ASN A 299 22.01 -11.22 17.65
CA ASN A 299 21.59 -10.49 16.44
C ASN A 299 21.34 -11.42 15.25
N TYR A 300 21.53 -12.74 15.43
CA TYR A 300 21.35 -13.73 14.38
C TYR A 300 19.99 -14.43 14.49
N ASN A 301 19.37 -14.65 13.33
CA ASN A 301 18.18 -15.47 13.18
C ASN A 301 18.52 -16.66 12.28
N ILE A 302 18.09 -17.84 12.72
CA ILE A 302 18.20 -19.09 11.97
C ILE A 302 16.78 -19.45 11.54
N GLU A 303 16.59 -19.65 10.25
CA GLU A 303 15.29 -20.00 9.68
C GLU A 303 15.40 -21.36 8.99
N ILE A 304 14.45 -22.25 9.25
CA ILE A 304 14.49 -23.65 8.85
C ILE A 304 13.26 -23.96 8.04
N GLU A 305 13.47 -24.38 6.79
CA GLU A 305 12.43 -24.91 5.92
C GLU A 305 12.63 -26.42 5.75
N THR A 306 11.56 -27.19 5.93
CA THR A 306 11.60 -28.66 5.90
C THR A 306 10.84 -29.18 4.70
N GLY A 307 11.54 -29.91 3.83
CA GLY A 307 10.95 -30.69 2.75
C GLY A 307 10.75 -32.16 3.16
N ASP A 308 10.41 -32.99 2.17
CA ASP A 308 10.21 -34.42 2.38
C ASP A 308 11.52 -35.14 2.73
N TYR A 309 12.62 -34.80 2.04
CA TYR A 309 13.93 -35.46 2.11
C TYR A 309 15.05 -34.54 2.65
N ILE A 310 14.86 -33.23 2.63
CA ILE A 310 15.88 -32.27 3.08
C ILE A 310 15.33 -31.27 4.11
N ARG A 311 16.26 -30.63 4.81
CA ARG A 311 16.03 -29.41 5.56
C ARG A 311 16.98 -28.34 5.02
N SER A 312 16.47 -27.17 4.70
CA SER A 312 17.29 -26.02 4.36
C SER A 312 17.27 -25.03 5.51
N VAL A 313 18.45 -24.57 5.89
CA VAL A 313 18.67 -23.65 7.00
C VAL A 313 19.36 -22.42 6.46
N ILE A 314 18.82 -21.23 6.75
CA ILE A 314 19.51 -19.96 6.47
C ILE A 314 19.87 -19.27 7.78
N LEU A 315 21.06 -18.66 7.80
CA LEU A 315 21.50 -17.79 8.87
C LEU A 315 21.42 -16.34 8.41
N LEU A 316 20.78 -15.51 9.21
CA LEU A 316 20.52 -14.10 8.95
C LEU A 316 21.10 -13.25 10.08
N ASN A 317 21.62 -12.06 9.81
CA ASN A 317 21.90 -11.00 10.82
C ASN A 317 20.78 -9.96 10.90
N GLY A 318 19.58 -10.32 10.45
CA GLY A 318 18.39 -9.48 10.43
C GLY A 318 17.14 -10.34 10.50
N LYS A 319 15.96 -9.71 10.53
CA LYS A 319 14.69 -10.43 10.55
C LYS A 319 14.39 -10.98 9.16
N ILE A 320 13.90 -12.21 9.07
CA ILE A 320 13.46 -12.74 7.78
C ILE A 320 12.31 -11.88 7.20
N ASN A 321 12.36 -11.65 5.89
CA ASN A 321 11.29 -10.99 5.15
C ASN A 321 10.62 -11.93 4.17
N VAL A 322 9.56 -11.46 3.51
CA VAL A 322 8.76 -12.27 2.58
C VAL A 322 9.60 -12.79 1.42
N TYR A 323 10.51 -11.97 0.89
CA TYR A 323 11.42 -12.37 -0.19
C TYR A 323 12.26 -13.60 0.17
N LEU A 324 12.94 -13.57 1.32
CA LEU A 324 13.76 -14.70 1.77
C LEU A 324 12.93 -15.91 2.15
N ALA A 325 11.81 -15.73 2.85
CA ALA A 325 10.93 -16.83 3.25
C ALA A 325 10.41 -17.58 2.02
N GLN A 326 9.89 -16.86 1.03
CA GLN A 326 9.43 -17.46 -0.23
C GLN A 326 10.58 -18.07 -1.03
N GLY A 327 11.74 -17.41 -1.04
CA GLY A 327 12.95 -17.92 -1.68
C GLY A 327 13.41 -19.25 -1.09
N LEU A 328 13.43 -19.36 0.25
CA LEU A 328 13.80 -20.58 0.96
C LEU A 328 12.80 -21.72 0.69
N PHE A 329 11.50 -21.44 0.76
CA PHE A 329 10.45 -22.40 0.42
C PHE A 329 10.59 -22.91 -1.02
N ASN A 330 10.74 -22.00 -1.99
CA ASN A 330 10.91 -22.36 -3.40
C ASN A 330 12.21 -23.14 -3.62
N PHE A 331 13.29 -22.77 -2.93
CA PHE A 331 14.58 -23.44 -3.02
C PHE A 331 14.47 -24.90 -2.57
N VAL A 332 13.84 -25.18 -1.42
CA VAL A 332 13.63 -26.55 -0.94
C VAL A 332 12.84 -27.37 -1.95
N LYS A 333 11.71 -26.82 -2.43
CA LYS A 333 10.86 -27.50 -3.40
C LYS A 333 11.59 -27.81 -4.72
N GLU A 334 12.33 -26.83 -5.26
CA GLU A 334 13.10 -27.04 -6.49
C GLU A 334 14.28 -28.00 -6.27
N PHE A 335 14.91 -27.98 -5.11
CA PHE A 335 16.01 -28.89 -4.76
C PHE A 335 15.49 -30.33 -4.74
N GLU A 336 14.38 -30.60 -4.07
CA GLU A 336 13.80 -31.94 -4.01
C GLU A 336 13.36 -32.43 -5.38
N ASN A 337 12.69 -31.58 -6.16
CA ASN A 337 12.30 -31.93 -7.52
C ASN A 337 13.52 -32.24 -8.42
N GLN A 338 14.62 -31.50 -8.27
CA GLN A 338 15.82 -31.69 -9.09
C GLN A 338 16.64 -32.93 -8.69
N TYR A 339 16.60 -33.32 -7.42
CA TYR A 339 17.43 -34.40 -6.87
C TYR A 339 16.65 -35.59 -6.30
N GLU A 340 15.35 -35.70 -6.59
CA GLU A 340 14.43 -36.67 -5.96
C GLU A 340 14.99 -38.10 -5.90
N ASP A 341 15.45 -38.64 -7.03
CA ASP A 341 15.99 -40.00 -7.11
C ASP A 341 17.26 -40.18 -6.26
N LYS A 342 18.14 -39.16 -6.26
CA LYS A 342 19.39 -39.15 -5.48
C LYS A 342 19.12 -39.03 -3.99
N LEU A 343 18.07 -38.32 -3.60
CA LEU A 343 17.64 -38.15 -2.22
C LEU A 343 17.00 -39.44 -1.68
N LYS A 344 16.09 -40.06 -2.44
CA LYS A 344 15.45 -41.34 -2.05
C LYS A 344 16.45 -42.49 -1.87
N LEU A 345 17.50 -42.51 -2.69
CA LEU A 345 18.54 -43.54 -2.69
C LEU A 345 19.85 -43.04 -2.08
N PHE A 346 19.80 -42.04 -1.20
CA PHE A 346 21.00 -41.40 -0.68
C PHE A 346 21.82 -42.37 0.19
N GLN A 347 23.02 -42.70 -0.27
CA GLN A 347 23.98 -43.58 0.43
C GLN A 347 25.22 -42.81 0.92
N GLY A 348 25.11 -41.50 1.13
CA GLY A 348 26.20 -40.65 1.65
C GLY A 348 27.08 -39.98 0.58
N ASN A 349 26.81 -40.17 -0.72
CA ASN A 349 27.59 -39.52 -1.78
C ASN A 349 27.16 -38.06 -2.04
N ILE A 350 27.72 -37.12 -1.28
CA ILE A 350 27.41 -35.67 -1.36
C ILE A 350 27.81 -35.04 -2.70
N SER A 351 28.74 -35.65 -3.46
CA SER A 351 29.20 -35.07 -4.73
C SER A 351 28.11 -34.91 -5.80
N GLN A 352 26.98 -35.60 -5.62
CA GLN A 352 25.82 -35.58 -6.52
C GLN A 352 25.02 -34.26 -6.49
N PHE A 353 25.31 -33.37 -5.52
CA PHE A 353 24.62 -32.10 -5.28
C PHE A 353 25.48 -30.86 -5.58
N ARG A 354 26.67 -31.02 -6.20
CA ARG A 354 27.61 -29.90 -6.46
C ARG A 354 27.02 -28.77 -7.32
N ASP A 355 26.05 -29.09 -8.17
CA ASP A 355 25.35 -28.14 -9.04
C ASP A 355 24.25 -27.35 -8.32
N ALA A 356 23.98 -27.63 -7.04
CA ALA A 356 23.01 -26.91 -6.23
C ALA A 356 23.35 -25.42 -6.08
N LYS A 357 24.62 -25.02 -6.27
CA LYS A 357 25.00 -23.61 -6.37
C LYS A 357 24.26 -22.88 -7.49
N ASN A 358 24.04 -23.52 -8.64
CA ASN A 358 23.31 -22.88 -9.75
C ASN A 358 21.83 -22.70 -9.40
N LEU A 359 21.25 -23.69 -8.72
CA LEU A 359 19.88 -23.61 -8.20
C LEU A 359 19.76 -22.45 -7.20
N PHE A 360 20.65 -22.39 -6.21
CA PHE A 360 20.70 -21.31 -5.22
C PHE A 360 20.80 -19.93 -5.88
N SER A 361 21.76 -19.74 -6.80
CA SER A 361 21.93 -18.48 -7.53
C SER A 361 20.67 -18.08 -8.31
N ARG A 362 19.98 -19.04 -8.93
CA ARG A 362 18.73 -18.79 -9.66
C ARG A 362 17.59 -18.40 -8.71
N THR A 363 17.40 -19.12 -7.62
CA THR A 363 16.28 -18.89 -6.69
C THR A 363 16.40 -17.54 -5.98
N PHE A 364 17.59 -17.17 -5.52
CA PHE A 364 17.81 -15.90 -4.81
C PHE A 364 18.23 -14.75 -5.74
N GLY A 365 18.27 -14.97 -7.05
CA GLY A 365 18.57 -13.94 -8.04
C GLY A 365 19.98 -13.34 -7.91
N LEU A 366 20.94 -14.16 -7.47
CA LEU A 366 22.36 -13.82 -7.38
C LEU A 366 23.01 -14.09 -8.74
N SER A 367 23.13 -13.06 -9.57
CA SER A 367 23.92 -13.13 -10.81
C SER A 367 25.41 -13.27 -10.48
N ARG A 368 26.12 -14.12 -11.24
CA ARG A 368 27.56 -14.42 -11.10
C ARG A 368 28.47 -13.19 -11.16
#